data_AF-A0A5S4WTY2-F1
#
_entry.id   AF-A0A5S4WTY2-F1
#
_cell.length_a   1.000
_cell.length_b   1.000
_cell.length_c   1.000
_cell.angle_alpha   90.00
_cell.angle_beta   90.00
_cell.angle_gamma   90.00
#
_symmetry.space_group_name_H-M   'P 1'
#
loop_
_entity.id
_entity.type
_entity.pdbx_description
1 polymer ?
#
loop_
_entity_poly.entity_id
_entity_poly.type
_entity_poly.pdbx_seq_one_letter_code
_entity_poly.pdbx_strand_id
1 'polypeptide(L)'
;MSNIIELSARRAARALPPQNVAEVEMVPREMRRQLRWQQEPPQTETARNARLRDQRRVAWNAAEARTRYWSARMKLHSAIDSASRWGAFPKGALEEEHDHDGDGWMCLVRCFRSALAKQLLTPAWRSADVAWKRKALAAREHKYTDVTDEQIETAIQQDVEFLTAHPMRRNSAELEQRREFKAAMRQRIRDVAASRDLSDEELKPALTLKHHEIANFTEKHGVNLEWLLEGRGRIFQRDPIAPNMTGAELAAVVRTLPQAQQRNIEAMIDRILRERGL
;
A
#
# COMPACT_ATOMS: atom_id res chain seq x y z
N MET A 1 25.38 -49.68 -19.78
CA MET A 1 24.11 -49.14 -20.28
C MET A 1 23.11 -49.13 -19.12
N SER A 2 22.62 -47.94 -18.78
CA SER A 2 21.38 -47.66 -18.03
C SER A 2 21.30 -48.06 -16.55
N ASN A 3 21.92 -47.25 -15.68
CA ASN A 3 21.48 -47.12 -14.28
C ASN A 3 20.23 -46.24 -14.24
N ILE A 4 19.09 -46.88 -14.00
CA ILE A 4 17.79 -46.25 -13.77
C ILE A 4 17.83 -45.61 -12.37
N ILE A 5 17.58 -44.31 -12.33
CA ILE A 5 17.49 -43.51 -11.11
C ILE A 5 16.19 -43.89 -10.38
N GLU A 6 16.31 -44.60 -9.27
CA GLU A 6 15.27 -44.68 -8.23
C GLU A 6 15.22 -43.34 -7.47
N LEU A 7 14.32 -42.44 -7.89
CA LEU A 7 13.96 -41.27 -7.10
C LEU A 7 12.99 -41.71 -5.99
N SER A 8 13.60 -42.04 -4.85
CA SER A 8 12.95 -42.34 -3.58
C SER A 8 11.87 -41.32 -3.22
N ALA A 9 10.70 -41.86 -2.92
CA ALA A 9 9.54 -41.20 -2.33
C ALA A 9 9.90 -40.42 -1.05
N ARG A 10 9.96 -39.09 -1.15
CA ARG A 10 9.86 -38.18 0.00
C ARG A 10 8.99 -36.97 -0.36
N ARG A 11 7.72 -37.22 -0.62
CA ARG A 11 6.66 -36.26 -0.28
C ARG A 11 5.91 -36.85 0.88
N ALA A 12 6.28 -36.40 2.07
CA ALA A 12 5.49 -36.59 3.29
C ALA A 12 4.05 -36.17 2.98
N ALA A 13 3.17 -37.16 2.91
CA ALA A 13 1.75 -36.96 2.96
C ALA A 13 1.45 -36.24 4.29
N ARG A 14 1.16 -34.96 4.21
CA ARG A 14 0.48 -34.25 5.29
C ARG A 14 -0.94 -34.81 5.30
N ALA A 15 -1.14 -35.86 6.07
CA ALA A 15 -2.45 -36.46 6.30
C ALA A 15 -3.37 -35.37 6.85
N LEU A 16 -4.26 -34.86 6.00
CA LEU A 16 -5.43 -34.12 6.43
C LEU A 16 -6.40 -35.14 7.06
N PRO A 17 -7.05 -34.82 8.19
CA PRO A 17 -8.03 -35.72 8.79
C PRO A 17 -9.18 -35.99 7.80
N PRO A 18 -9.66 -37.25 7.69
CA PRO A 18 -10.69 -37.65 6.75
C PRO A 18 -12.07 -37.36 7.36
N GLN A 19 -12.40 -36.09 7.57
CA GLN A 19 -13.76 -35.66 7.84
C GLN A 19 -14.00 -34.38 7.03
N ASN A 20 -14.98 -34.44 6.12
CA ASN A 20 -15.50 -33.35 5.26
C ASN A 20 -14.92 -33.23 3.84
N VAL A 21 -14.84 -34.33 3.08
CA VAL A 21 -14.59 -34.27 1.62
C VAL A 21 -15.89 -34.12 0.81
N ALA A 22 -17.05 -34.30 1.43
CA ALA A 22 -18.36 -34.25 0.75
C ALA A 22 -18.98 -32.84 0.60
N GLU A 23 -18.41 -31.80 1.22
CA GLU A 23 -18.87 -30.41 1.10
C GLU A 23 -17.81 -29.49 0.45
N VAL A 24 -16.99 -30.03 -0.46
CA VAL A 24 -16.33 -29.18 -1.47
C VAL A 24 -17.35 -28.82 -2.55
N GLU A 25 -18.51 -28.34 -2.14
CA GLU A 25 -19.26 -27.44 -2.99
C GLU A 25 -18.33 -26.28 -3.34
N MET A 26 -18.46 -25.81 -4.58
CA MET A 26 -17.67 -24.75 -5.18
C MET A 26 -17.97 -23.40 -4.52
N VAL A 27 -17.71 -23.27 -3.21
CA VAL A 27 -17.80 -22.03 -2.47
C VAL A 27 -16.93 -21.01 -3.21
N PRO A 28 -17.52 -19.94 -3.78
CA PRO A 28 -16.78 -18.95 -4.55
C PRO A 28 -15.56 -18.48 -3.76
N ARG A 29 -14.44 -18.25 -4.45
CA ARG A 29 -13.16 -17.88 -3.83
C ARG A 29 -13.29 -16.72 -2.83
N GLU A 30 -14.22 -15.81 -3.08
CA GLU A 30 -14.54 -14.68 -2.20
C GLU A 30 -15.20 -15.11 -0.89
N MET A 31 -16.13 -16.06 -0.94
CA MET A 31 -16.84 -16.59 0.24
C MET A 31 -15.88 -17.38 1.14
N ARG A 32 -14.92 -18.13 0.57
CA ARG A 32 -13.82 -18.74 1.34
C ARG A 32 -12.94 -17.69 2.04
N ARG A 33 -12.69 -16.56 1.37
CA ARG A 33 -11.91 -15.45 1.92
C ARG A 33 -12.63 -14.76 3.08
N GLN A 34 -13.94 -14.57 2.94
CA GLN A 34 -14.80 -14.04 4.00
C GLN A 34 -14.87 -14.97 5.20
N LEU A 35 -15.04 -16.29 4.99
CA LEU A 35 -15.04 -17.28 6.06
C LEU A 35 -13.73 -17.23 6.87
N ARG A 36 -12.58 -17.19 6.17
CA ARG A 36 -11.27 -17.07 6.84
C ARG A 36 -11.19 -15.84 7.73
N TRP A 37 -11.71 -14.70 7.27
CA TRP A 37 -11.72 -13.49 8.09
C TRP A 37 -12.67 -13.58 9.27
N GLN A 38 -13.81 -14.25 9.16
CA GLN A 38 -14.70 -14.44 10.29
C GLN A 38 -14.07 -15.30 11.41
N GLN A 39 -13.20 -16.24 11.05
CA GLN A 39 -12.57 -17.17 11.99
C GLN A 39 -11.32 -16.61 12.69
N GLU A 40 -10.53 -15.75 12.03
CA GLU A 40 -9.26 -15.26 12.59
C GLU A 40 -9.29 -13.74 12.86
N PRO A 41 -9.02 -13.29 14.10
CA PRO A 41 -8.81 -11.87 14.36
C PRO A 41 -7.56 -11.37 13.61
N PRO A 42 -7.57 -10.15 13.07
CA PRO A 42 -6.43 -9.62 12.34
C PRO A 42 -5.22 -9.47 13.28
N GLN A 43 -4.11 -10.14 12.94
CA GLN A 43 -2.88 -10.11 13.74
C GLN A 43 -2.08 -8.81 13.61
N THR A 44 -2.39 -7.97 12.61
CA THR A 44 -1.70 -6.69 12.36
C THR A 44 -2.71 -5.61 11.97
N GLU A 45 -2.38 -4.34 12.22
CA GLU A 45 -3.18 -3.19 11.76
C GLU A 45 -3.37 -3.20 10.24
N THR A 46 -2.34 -3.56 9.49
CA THR A 46 -2.42 -3.72 8.03
C THR A 46 -3.45 -4.77 7.62
N ALA A 47 -3.51 -5.91 8.31
CA ALA A 47 -4.50 -6.95 8.05
C ALA A 47 -5.92 -6.48 8.43
N ARG A 48 -6.06 -5.72 9.52
CA ARG A 48 -7.32 -5.09 9.91
C ARG A 48 -7.81 -4.10 8.85
N ASN A 49 -6.93 -3.22 8.38
CA ASN A 49 -7.23 -2.23 7.34
C ASN A 49 -7.61 -2.91 6.03
N ALA A 50 -6.88 -3.96 5.63
CA ALA A 50 -7.21 -4.75 4.45
C ALA A 50 -8.62 -5.36 4.53
N ARG A 51 -8.99 -5.92 5.69
CA ARG A 51 -10.32 -6.49 5.93
C ARG A 51 -11.43 -5.44 5.84
N LEU A 52 -11.25 -4.28 6.49
CA LEU A 52 -12.23 -3.19 6.45
C LEU A 52 -12.45 -2.69 5.01
N ARG A 53 -11.37 -2.55 4.24
CA ARG A 53 -11.46 -2.13 2.83
C ARG A 53 -12.12 -3.19 1.94
N ASP A 54 -11.91 -4.46 2.24
CA ASP A 54 -12.56 -5.53 1.48
C ASP A 54 -14.06 -5.60 1.74
N GLN A 55 -14.49 -5.41 2.98
CA GLN A 55 -15.92 -5.29 3.32
C GLN A 55 -16.57 -4.15 2.54
N ARG A 56 -15.92 -2.97 2.50
CA ARG A 56 -16.39 -1.86 1.67
C ARG A 56 -16.38 -2.20 0.17
N ARG A 57 -15.37 -2.93 -0.32
CA ARG A 57 -15.32 -3.38 -1.72
C ARG A 57 -16.53 -4.23 -2.09
N VAL A 58 -16.88 -5.21 -1.25
CA VAL A 58 -18.02 -6.10 -1.50
C VAL A 58 -19.32 -5.30 -1.52
N ALA A 59 -19.53 -4.42 -0.53
CA ALA A 59 -20.72 -3.56 -0.48
C ALA A 59 -20.82 -2.63 -1.71
N TRP A 60 -19.71 -1.99 -2.06
CA TRP A 60 -19.62 -1.12 -3.24
C TRP A 60 -19.92 -1.86 -4.54
N ASN A 61 -19.28 -3.00 -4.76
CA ASN A 61 -19.49 -3.81 -5.96
C ASN A 61 -20.95 -4.29 -6.08
N ALA A 62 -21.58 -4.67 -4.96
CA ALA A 62 -22.99 -5.06 -4.95
C ALA A 62 -23.91 -3.88 -5.32
N ALA A 63 -23.64 -2.69 -4.79
CA ALA A 63 -24.40 -1.49 -5.13
C ALA A 63 -24.21 -1.09 -6.60
N GLU A 64 -22.97 -1.09 -7.08
CA GLU A 64 -22.63 -0.81 -8.48
C GLU A 64 -23.27 -1.81 -9.45
N ALA A 65 -23.20 -3.10 -9.15
CA ALA A 65 -23.82 -4.14 -9.96
C ALA A 65 -25.34 -3.93 -10.05
N ARG A 66 -26.00 -3.55 -8.95
CA ARG A 66 -27.44 -3.26 -8.94
C ARG A 66 -27.78 -2.04 -9.81
N THR A 67 -27.03 -0.95 -9.72
CA THR A 67 -27.25 0.24 -10.57
C THR A 67 -27.03 -0.09 -12.05
N ARG A 68 -25.96 -0.84 -12.37
CA ARG A 68 -25.67 -1.29 -13.74
C ARG A 68 -26.76 -2.20 -14.30
N TYR A 69 -27.27 -3.13 -13.49
CA TYR A 69 -28.38 -4.00 -13.86
C TYR A 69 -29.62 -3.20 -14.27
N TRP A 70 -30.07 -2.26 -13.43
CA TRP A 70 -31.24 -1.44 -13.76
C TRP A 70 -31.03 -0.53 -14.96
N SER A 71 -29.82 0.03 -15.11
CA SER A 71 -29.46 0.80 -16.31
C SER A 71 -29.53 -0.05 -17.58
N ALA A 72 -29.02 -1.29 -17.53
CA ALA A 72 -29.09 -2.22 -18.65
C ALA A 72 -30.55 -2.60 -18.96
N ARG A 73 -31.37 -2.84 -17.95
CA ARG A 73 -32.80 -3.18 -18.11
C ARG A 73 -33.59 -2.03 -18.75
N MET A 74 -33.31 -0.78 -18.37
CA MET A 74 -33.89 0.39 -19.04
C MET A 74 -33.49 0.47 -20.52
N LYS A 75 -32.21 0.22 -20.85
CA LYS A 75 -31.76 0.22 -22.26
C LYS A 75 -32.45 -0.87 -23.08
N LEU A 76 -32.62 -2.06 -22.50
CA LEU A 76 -33.35 -3.17 -23.12
C LEU A 76 -34.81 -2.80 -23.38
N HIS A 77 -35.52 -2.28 -22.37
CA HIS A 77 -36.90 -1.80 -22.54
C HIS A 77 -37.00 -0.74 -23.65
N SER A 78 -36.06 0.22 -23.70
CA SER A 78 -36.04 1.24 -24.76
C SER A 78 -35.83 0.64 -26.15
N ALA A 79 -35.03 -0.42 -26.27
CA ALA A 79 -34.78 -1.12 -27.52
C ALA A 79 -36.02 -1.90 -27.98
N ILE A 80 -36.71 -2.59 -27.06
CA ILE A 80 -37.96 -3.32 -27.33
C ILE A 80 -39.06 -2.37 -27.78
N ASP A 81 -39.25 -1.25 -27.06
CA ASP A 81 -40.23 -0.22 -27.45
C ASP A 81 -39.91 0.35 -28.84
N SER A 82 -38.64 0.62 -29.12
CA SER A 82 -38.21 1.08 -30.45
C SER A 82 -38.50 0.04 -31.54
N ALA A 83 -38.13 -1.23 -31.34
CA ALA A 83 -38.36 -2.29 -32.31
C ALA A 83 -39.86 -2.50 -32.60
N SER A 84 -40.69 -2.42 -31.55
CA SER A 84 -42.15 -2.53 -31.66
C SER A 84 -42.76 -1.39 -32.46
N ARG A 85 -42.28 -0.15 -32.29
CA ARG A 85 -42.77 1.03 -33.04
C ARG A 85 -42.51 0.95 -34.54
N TRP A 86 -41.39 0.35 -34.94
CA TRP A 86 -41.03 0.23 -36.36
C TRP A 86 -41.73 -0.95 -37.06
N GLY A 87 -42.57 -1.73 -36.35
CA GLY A 87 -43.30 -2.85 -36.92
C GLY A 87 -42.41 -4.01 -37.38
N ALA A 88 -41.14 -4.03 -36.95
CA ALA A 88 -40.19 -5.09 -37.28
C ALA A 88 -40.57 -6.43 -36.65
N PHE A 89 -41.40 -6.39 -35.61
CA PHE A 89 -41.90 -7.56 -34.89
C PHE A 89 -43.40 -7.40 -34.61
N PRO A 90 -44.17 -8.51 -34.54
CA PRO A 90 -45.53 -8.49 -34.02
C PRO A 90 -45.55 -7.89 -32.61
N LYS A 91 -46.52 -7.01 -32.33
CA LYS A 91 -46.68 -6.40 -31.01
C LYS A 91 -46.76 -7.49 -29.93
N GLY A 92 -45.93 -7.40 -28.90
CA GLY A 92 -45.88 -8.35 -27.79
C GLY A 92 -44.93 -9.54 -27.99
N ALA A 93 -44.47 -9.84 -29.22
CA ALA A 93 -43.59 -10.99 -29.45
C ALA A 93 -42.26 -10.91 -28.68
N LEU A 94 -41.65 -9.72 -28.63
CA LEU A 94 -40.42 -9.48 -27.86
C LEU A 94 -40.67 -9.31 -26.35
N GLU A 95 -41.91 -8.99 -25.96
CA GLU A 95 -42.32 -8.83 -24.56
C GLU A 95 -42.66 -10.19 -23.92
N GLU A 96 -43.06 -11.20 -24.71
CA GLU A 96 -43.28 -12.57 -24.24
C GLU A 96 -41.96 -13.37 -24.14
N GLU A 97 -40.98 -13.10 -25.01
CA GLU A 97 -39.68 -13.76 -24.99
C GLU A 97 -38.79 -13.32 -23.82
N HIS A 98 -39.09 -12.19 -23.21
CA HIS A 98 -38.35 -11.66 -22.06
C HIS A 98 -39.33 -11.54 -20.91
N ASP A 99 -38.92 -11.88 -19.68
CA ASP A 99 -39.70 -11.57 -18.46
C ASP A 99 -39.84 -10.05 -18.30
N HIS A 100 -40.71 -9.49 -19.13
CA HIS A 100 -41.11 -8.12 -19.11
C HIS A 100 -42.13 -8.06 -18.00
N ASP A 101 -41.64 -7.91 -16.77
CA ASP A 101 -42.48 -7.48 -15.65
C ASP A 101 -43.37 -6.36 -16.21
N GLY A 102 -44.69 -6.49 -16.10
CA GLY A 102 -45.68 -5.50 -16.57
C GLY A 102 -45.51 -4.10 -15.92
N ASP A 103 -44.51 -3.98 -15.07
CA ASP A 103 -43.87 -2.79 -14.57
C ASP A 103 -43.42 -1.89 -15.73
N GLY A 104 -44.33 -1.03 -16.19
CA GLY A 104 -44.04 -0.04 -17.22
C GLY A 104 -42.83 0.84 -16.90
N TRP A 105 -42.27 1.49 -17.93
CA TRP A 105 -41.07 2.33 -17.90
C TRP A 105 -40.79 3.11 -16.60
N MET A 106 -41.82 3.72 -16.00
CA MET A 106 -41.69 4.49 -14.76
C MET A 106 -41.22 3.65 -13.56
N CYS A 107 -41.59 2.37 -13.48
CA CYS A 107 -41.11 1.47 -12.43
C CYS A 107 -39.60 1.20 -12.58
N LEU A 108 -39.12 0.95 -13.82
CA LEU A 108 -37.69 0.78 -14.09
C LEU A 108 -36.89 2.03 -13.72
N VAL A 109 -37.39 3.21 -14.08
CA VAL A 109 -36.78 4.50 -13.72
C VAL A 109 -36.70 4.67 -12.20
N ARG A 110 -37.77 4.32 -11.47
CA ARG A 110 -37.80 4.36 -10.00
C ARG A 110 -36.78 3.39 -9.38
N CYS A 111 -36.71 2.15 -9.87
CA CYS A 111 -35.75 1.15 -9.40
C CYS A 111 -34.30 1.58 -9.67
N PHE A 112 -34.03 2.15 -10.85
CA PHE A 112 -32.73 2.71 -11.19
C PHE A 112 -32.35 3.87 -10.27
N ARG A 113 -33.24 4.85 -10.06
CA ARG A 113 -33.01 5.99 -9.15
C ARG A 113 -32.74 5.53 -7.72
N SER A 114 -33.51 4.55 -7.23
CA SER A 114 -33.29 3.96 -5.91
C SER A 114 -31.94 3.24 -5.80
N ALA A 115 -31.53 2.52 -6.86
CA ALA A 115 -30.21 1.88 -6.88
C ALA A 115 -29.06 2.89 -6.92
N LEU A 116 -29.20 3.95 -7.73
CA LEU A 116 -28.23 5.03 -7.82
C LEU A 116 -28.07 5.76 -6.48
N ALA A 117 -29.18 6.10 -5.82
CA ALA A 117 -29.20 6.66 -4.47
C ALA A 117 -28.42 5.79 -3.47
N LYS A 118 -28.71 4.49 -3.45
CA LYS A 118 -28.02 3.52 -2.60
C LYS A 118 -26.53 3.47 -2.90
N GLN A 119 -26.12 3.49 -4.16
CA GLN A 119 -24.71 3.49 -4.54
C GLN A 119 -23.97 4.77 -4.11
N LEU A 120 -24.60 5.95 -4.27
CA LEU A 120 -24.04 7.23 -3.83
C LEU A 120 -23.75 7.25 -2.33
N LEU A 121 -24.62 6.63 -1.53
CA LEU A 121 -24.48 6.53 -0.08
C LEU A 121 -23.63 5.35 0.38
N THR A 122 -23.35 4.37 -0.50
CA THR A 122 -22.53 3.21 -0.14
C THR A 122 -21.08 3.64 0.08
N PRO A 123 -20.40 3.24 1.17
CA PRO A 123 -19.04 3.66 1.43
C PRO A 123 -18.06 3.28 0.31
N ALA A 124 -17.33 4.26 -0.22
CA ALA A 124 -16.31 4.03 -1.23
C ALA A 124 -15.09 3.30 -0.62
N TRP A 125 -14.47 2.42 -1.42
CA TRP A 125 -13.32 1.63 -0.98
C TRP A 125 -12.00 2.05 -1.64
N ARG A 126 -12.04 2.82 -2.75
CA ARG A 126 -10.87 3.46 -3.38
C ARG A 126 -11.13 4.94 -3.69
N SER A 127 -10.04 5.66 -3.92
CA SER A 127 -10.08 7.07 -4.34
C SER A 127 -10.79 7.27 -5.69
N ALA A 128 -10.73 6.29 -6.59
CA ALA A 128 -11.46 6.35 -7.86
C ALA A 128 -12.99 6.33 -7.67
N ASP A 129 -13.46 5.58 -6.67
CA ASP A 129 -14.89 5.48 -6.35
C ASP A 129 -15.39 6.79 -5.69
N VAL A 130 -14.54 7.44 -4.88
CA VAL A 130 -14.79 8.81 -4.38
C VAL A 130 -14.83 9.83 -5.52
N ALA A 131 -13.90 9.74 -6.47
CA ALA A 131 -13.89 10.60 -7.65
C ALA A 131 -15.15 10.41 -8.49
N TRP A 132 -15.65 9.18 -8.60
CA TRP A 132 -16.94 8.90 -9.24
C TRP A 132 -18.09 9.59 -8.52
N LYS A 133 -18.19 9.51 -7.18
CA LYS A 133 -19.23 10.22 -6.40
C LYS A 133 -19.18 11.73 -6.63
N ARG A 134 -17.99 12.33 -6.60
CA ARG A 134 -17.81 13.77 -6.87
C ARG A 134 -18.27 14.15 -8.27
N LYS A 135 -17.98 13.31 -9.27
CA LYS A 135 -18.43 13.53 -10.64
C LYS A 135 -19.95 13.42 -10.75
N ALA A 136 -20.56 12.42 -10.12
CA ALA A 136 -22.01 12.24 -10.10
C ALA A 136 -22.74 13.42 -9.43
N LEU A 137 -22.20 13.91 -8.30
CA LEU A 137 -22.69 15.11 -7.61
C LEU A 137 -22.60 16.35 -8.51
N ALA A 138 -21.44 16.60 -9.13
CA ALA A 138 -21.24 17.72 -10.04
C ALA A 138 -22.16 17.67 -11.27
N ALA A 139 -22.41 16.47 -11.80
CA ALA A 139 -23.33 16.25 -12.90
C ALA A 139 -24.82 16.28 -12.49
N ARG A 140 -25.13 16.43 -11.19
CA ARG A 140 -26.48 16.40 -10.62
C ARG A 140 -27.26 15.13 -10.99
N GLU A 141 -26.57 13.99 -11.09
CA GLU A 141 -27.19 12.70 -11.42
C GLU A 141 -28.21 12.25 -10.36
N HIS A 142 -28.10 12.79 -9.13
CA HIS A 142 -29.00 12.55 -8.00
C HIS A 142 -30.24 13.45 -7.98
N LYS A 143 -30.40 14.41 -8.92
CA LYS A 143 -31.52 15.37 -8.96
C LYS A 143 -32.90 14.74 -8.84
N TYR A 144 -33.06 13.51 -9.32
CA TYR A 144 -34.32 12.77 -9.30
C TYR A 144 -34.33 11.60 -8.32
N THR A 145 -33.41 11.62 -7.36
CA THR A 145 -33.34 10.65 -6.27
C THR A 145 -33.76 11.31 -4.97
N ASP A 146 -34.04 10.52 -3.94
CA ASP A 146 -34.41 11.04 -2.61
C ASP A 146 -33.20 11.49 -1.78
N VAL A 147 -32.01 11.56 -2.39
CA VAL A 147 -30.75 11.90 -1.72
C VAL A 147 -30.41 13.36 -1.95
N THR A 148 -30.09 14.08 -0.89
CA THR A 148 -29.71 15.49 -0.97
C THR A 148 -28.22 15.68 -1.26
N ASP A 149 -27.83 16.85 -1.78
CA ASP A 149 -26.44 17.22 -2.03
C ASP A 149 -25.61 17.08 -0.74
N GLU A 150 -26.15 17.52 0.41
CA GLU A 150 -25.47 17.47 1.71
C GLU A 150 -25.20 16.03 2.18
N GLN A 151 -26.13 15.11 1.91
CA GLN A 151 -25.95 13.70 2.24
C GLN A 151 -24.81 13.07 1.41
N ILE A 152 -24.72 13.42 0.13
CA ILE A 152 -23.66 12.93 -0.76
C ILE A 152 -22.31 13.52 -0.36
N GLU A 153 -22.26 14.83 -0.07
CA GLU A 153 -21.04 15.50 0.40
C GLU A 153 -20.54 14.91 1.72
N THR A 154 -21.45 14.68 2.68
CA THR A 154 -21.13 14.01 3.95
C THR A 154 -20.57 12.61 3.71
N ALA A 155 -21.19 11.82 2.82
CA ALA A 155 -20.70 10.48 2.49
C ALA A 155 -19.32 10.52 1.81
N ILE A 156 -19.08 11.49 0.92
CA ILE A 156 -17.77 11.71 0.28
C ILE A 156 -16.71 12.05 1.34
N GLN A 157 -17.03 12.93 2.29
CA GLN A 157 -16.12 13.34 3.34
C GLN A 157 -15.74 12.16 4.24
N GLN A 158 -16.72 11.38 4.71
CA GLN A 158 -16.49 10.15 5.48
C GLN A 158 -15.64 9.13 4.73
N ASP A 159 -15.82 9.02 3.42
CA ASP A 159 -15.00 8.14 2.59
C ASP A 159 -13.55 8.62 2.50
N VAL A 160 -13.31 9.93 2.33
CA VAL A 160 -11.97 10.51 2.31
C VAL A 160 -11.26 10.29 3.65
N GLU A 161 -11.94 10.56 4.75
CA GLU A 161 -11.43 10.34 6.11
C GLU A 161 -11.07 8.88 6.34
N PHE A 162 -11.96 7.96 5.99
CA PHE A 162 -11.71 6.53 6.11
C PHE A 162 -10.49 6.10 5.29
N LEU A 163 -10.39 6.55 4.03
CA LEU A 163 -9.28 6.20 3.14
C LEU A 163 -7.93 6.71 3.65
N THR A 164 -7.94 7.86 4.33
CA THR A 164 -6.77 8.47 4.96
C THR A 164 -6.37 7.73 6.23
N ALA A 165 -7.34 7.36 7.07
CA ALA A 165 -7.10 6.59 8.30
C ALA A 165 -6.69 5.12 8.04
N HIS A 166 -7.10 4.54 6.91
CA HIS A 166 -6.86 3.12 6.59
C HIS A 166 -6.11 2.95 5.26
N PRO A 167 -4.84 3.36 5.15
CA PRO A 167 -4.07 3.24 3.92
C PRO A 167 -3.85 1.77 3.52
N MET A 168 -3.97 1.47 2.22
CA MET A 168 -3.80 0.11 1.67
C MET A 168 -2.33 -0.22 1.31
N ARG A 169 -1.52 0.82 1.11
CA ARG A 169 -0.09 0.75 0.79
C ARG A 169 0.66 1.52 1.87
N ARG A 170 1.86 1.07 2.24
CA ARG A 170 2.81 1.89 3.02
C ARG A 170 2.91 3.25 2.36
N ASN A 171 2.86 4.31 3.16
CA ASN A 171 2.84 5.68 2.66
C ASN A 171 4.04 5.91 1.74
N SER A 172 3.87 6.68 0.65
CA SER A 172 4.96 6.98 -0.27
C SER A 172 6.18 7.57 0.45
N ALA A 173 5.94 8.41 1.45
CA ALA A 173 6.96 8.97 2.32
C ALA A 173 7.74 7.90 3.10
N GLU A 174 7.07 6.91 3.69
CA GLU A 174 7.72 5.79 4.40
C GLU A 174 8.56 4.94 3.44
N LEU A 175 8.08 4.78 2.20
CA LEU A 175 8.77 4.03 1.16
C LEU A 175 10.02 4.79 0.67
N GLU A 176 9.94 6.12 0.59
CA GLU A 176 11.06 6.99 0.24
C GLU A 176 12.10 7.04 1.35
N GLN A 177 11.70 7.23 2.61
CA GLN A 177 12.60 7.12 3.76
C GLN A 177 13.32 5.76 3.79
N ARG A 178 12.62 4.67 3.47
CA ARG A 178 13.23 3.35 3.38
C ARG A 178 14.21 3.23 2.21
N ARG A 179 13.98 3.92 1.09
CA ARG A 179 14.91 3.99 -0.04
C ARG A 179 16.15 4.78 0.34
N GLU A 180 15.97 5.97 0.91
CA GLU A 180 17.04 6.83 1.41
C GLU A 180 17.89 6.11 2.44
N PHE A 181 17.28 5.45 3.42
CA PHE A 181 17.97 4.64 4.42
C PHE A 181 18.82 3.54 3.76
N LYS A 182 18.25 2.78 2.82
CA LYS A 182 18.98 1.72 2.10
C LYS A 182 20.08 2.28 1.20
N ALA A 183 19.89 3.46 0.61
CA ALA A 183 20.88 4.12 -0.22
C ALA A 183 22.05 4.62 0.63
N ALA A 184 21.76 5.30 1.74
CA ALA A 184 22.76 5.76 2.72
C ALA A 184 23.57 4.59 3.28
N MET A 185 22.91 3.49 3.66
CA MET A 185 23.58 2.31 4.17
C MET A 185 24.48 1.64 3.11
N ARG A 186 24.04 1.54 1.85
CA ARG A 186 24.90 1.05 0.75
C ARG A 186 26.08 1.98 0.49
N GLN A 187 25.88 3.29 0.61
CA GLN A 187 26.96 4.25 0.45
C GLN A 187 28.03 4.05 1.53
N ARG A 188 27.63 3.92 2.80
CA ARG A 188 28.56 3.64 3.90
C ARG A 188 29.34 2.33 3.72
N ILE A 189 28.70 1.28 3.20
CA ILE A 189 29.40 0.02 2.85
C ILE A 189 30.49 0.27 1.80
N ARG A 190 30.21 1.10 0.79
CA ARG A 190 31.22 1.49 -0.22
C ARG A 190 32.33 2.36 0.36
N ASP A 191 31.99 3.28 1.26
CA ASP A 191 32.99 4.15 1.91
C ASP A 191 33.97 3.30 2.76
N VAL A 192 33.46 2.29 3.47
CA VAL A 192 34.30 1.31 4.19
C VAL A 192 35.18 0.53 3.22
N ALA A 193 34.64 0.10 2.09
CA ALA A 193 35.42 -0.64 1.10
C ALA A 193 36.53 0.20 0.48
N ALA A 194 36.27 1.47 0.18
CA ALA A 194 37.29 2.42 -0.27
C ALA A 194 38.39 2.62 0.79
N SER A 195 38.04 2.63 2.08
CA SER A 195 39.01 2.79 3.16
C SER A 195 39.90 1.57 3.43
N ARG A 196 39.50 0.39 2.94
CA ARG A 196 40.14 -0.92 3.22
C ARG A 196 40.60 -1.64 1.95
N ASP A 197 40.52 -0.97 0.79
CA ASP A 197 40.81 -1.52 -0.54
C ASP A 197 40.11 -2.87 -0.80
N LEU A 198 38.84 -2.99 -0.39
CA LEU A 198 38.08 -4.23 -0.58
C LEU A 198 37.67 -4.40 -2.04
N SER A 199 37.75 -5.65 -2.52
CA SER A 199 37.29 -6.00 -3.87
C SER A 199 35.76 -6.04 -3.97
N ASP A 200 35.22 -5.78 -5.16
CA ASP A 200 33.77 -5.80 -5.42
C ASP A 200 33.11 -7.15 -5.10
N GLU A 201 33.84 -8.26 -5.24
CA GLU A 201 33.32 -9.60 -4.93
C GLU A 201 33.15 -9.83 -3.41
N GLU A 202 33.98 -9.19 -2.57
CA GLU A 202 33.81 -9.22 -1.12
C GLU A 202 32.69 -8.28 -0.63
N LEU A 203 32.38 -7.24 -1.40
CA LEU A 203 31.36 -6.24 -1.10
C LEU A 203 29.94 -6.69 -1.49
N LYS A 204 29.82 -7.47 -2.58
CA LYS A 204 28.56 -7.94 -3.17
C LYS A 204 27.57 -8.53 -2.15
N PRO A 205 27.98 -9.41 -1.22
CA PRO A 205 27.07 -9.99 -0.24
C PRO A 205 26.46 -8.93 0.68
N ALA A 206 27.27 -8.00 1.18
CA ALA A 206 26.84 -6.92 2.08
C ALA A 206 25.86 -5.94 1.39
N LEU A 207 26.04 -5.68 0.09
CA LEU A 207 25.13 -4.84 -0.69
C LEU A 207 23.72 -5.41 -0.85
N THR A 208 23.50 -6.70 -0.57
CA THR A 208 22.16 -7.30 -0.57
C THR A 208 21.29 -6.81 0.60
N LEU A 209 21.92 -6.22 1.63
CA LEU A 209 21.29 -5.71 2.86
C LEU A 209 20.49 -6.79 3.60
N LYS A 210 20.88 -8.06 3.50
CA LYS A 210 20.36 -9.14 4.35
C LYS A 210 21.01 -9.05 5.73
N HIS A 211 20.22 -9.22 6.80
CA HIS A 211 20.71 -9.07 8.18
C HIS A 211 21.96 -9.90 8.50
N HIS A 212 22.02 -11.17 8.07
CA HIS A 212 23.19 -12.02 8.31
C HIS A 212 24.43 -11.58 7.52
N GLU A 213 24.26 -11.11 6.28
CA GLU A 213 25.39 -10.61 5.47
C GLU A 213 25.96 -9.31 6.04
N ILE A 214 25.08 -8.44 6.55
CA ILE A 214 25.49 -7.21 7.23
C ILE A 214 26.25 -7.54 8.52
N ALA A 215 25.73 -8.47 9.33
CA ALA A 215 26.40 -8.92 10.56
C ALA A 215 27.79 -9.50 10.26
N ASN A 216 27.89 -10.42 9.29
CA ASN A 216 29.15 -10.99 8.84
C ASN A 216 30.13 -9.91 8.35
N PHE A 217 29.65 -8.92 7.58
CA PHE A 217 30.47 -7.81 7.12
C PHE A 217 31.00 -6.97 8.29
N THR A 218 30.14 -6.63 9.26
CA THR A 218 30.54 -5.86 10.43
C THR A 218 31.56 -6.59 11.30
N GLU A 219 31.41 -7.91 11.47
CA GLU A 219 32.37 -8.73 12.22
C GLU A 219 33.71 -8.88 11.48
N LYS A 220 33.67 -9.22 10.19
CA LYS A 220 34.87 -9.46 9.38
C LYS A 220 35.75 -8.21 9.25
N HIS A 221 35.14 -7.04 9.07
CA HIS A 221 35.86 -5.78 8.86
C HIS A 221 35.96 -4.91 10.12
N GLY A 222 35.40 -5.35 11.25
CA GLY A 222 35.40 -4.62 12.51
C GLY A 222 34.65 -3.30 12.45
N VAL A 223 33.58 -3.22 11.67
CA VAL A 223 32.76 -2.02 11.47
C VAL A 223 31.72 -1.94 12.58
N ASN A 224 31.45 -0.75 13.10
CA ASN A 224 30.38 -0.55 14.07
C ASN A 224 29.01 -0.63 13.37
N LEU A 225 28.13 -1.50 13.86
CA LEU A 225 26.78 -1.67 13.33
C LEU A 225 25.92 -0.39 13.46
N GLU A 226 26.07 0.35 14.56
CA GLU A 226 25.32 1.58 14.82
C GLU A 226 25.70 2.69 13.82
N TRP A 227 27.00 2.80 13.51
CA TRP A 227 27.46 3.70 12.45
C TRP A 227 26.98 3.26 11.07
N LEU A 228 26.99 1.95 10.81
CA LEU A 228 26.54 1.44 9.51
C LEU A 228 25.05 1.72 9.27
N LEU A 229 24.21 1.53 10.30
CA LEU A 229 22.76 1.71 10.22
C LEU A 229 22.35 3.18 10.32
N GLU A 230 22.88 3.94 11.28
CA GLU A 230 22.41 5.30 11.58
C GLU A 230 23.41 6.38 11.18
N GLY A 231 24.68 6.04 10.97
CA GLY A 231 25.76 7.00 10.71
C GLY A 231 26.27 7.65 11.99
N ARG A 232 25.90 7.10 13.14
CA ARG A 232 26.27 7.61 14.47
C ARG A 232 27.39 6.77 15.06
N GLY A 233 28.30 7.44 15.76
CA GLY A 233 29.44 6.79 16.39
C GLY A 233 30.62 6.56 15.45
N ARG A 234 31.51 5.64 15.84
CA ARG A 234 32.78 5.38 15.16
C ARG A 234 32.60 4.43 13.99
N ILE A 235 33.41 4.59 12.93
CA ILE A 235 33.38 3.69 11.77
C ILE A 235 33.86 2.29 12.17
N PHE A 236 35.02 2.20 12.82
CA PHE A 236 35.60 0.92 13.25
C PHE A 236 35.54 0.74 14.77
N GLN A 237 35.26 -0.49 15.20
CA GLN A 237 35.17 -0.87 16.61
C GLN A 237 36.53 -0.85 17.30
N ARG A 238 37.62 -1.06 16.55
CA ARG A 238 38.99 -1.20 17.06
C ARG A 238 39.88 0.01 16.80
N ASP A 239 39.34 1.12 16.28
CA ASP A 239 40.14 2.34 16.18
C ASP A 239 40.61 2.74 17.59
N PRO A 240 41.91 3.00 17.79
CA PRO A 240 42.41 3.48 19.07
C PRO A 240 41.60 4.72 19.46
N ILE A 241 41.21 4.80 20.73
CA ILE A 241 40.77 6.06 21.32
C ILE A 241 42.01 6.94 21.31
N ALA A 242 42.29 7.64 20.21
CA ALA A 242 43.08 8.84 20.31
C ALA A 242 42.28 9.72 21.29
N PRO A 243 42.81 10.07 22.47
CA PRO A 243 42.24 11.18 23.19
C PRO A 243 42.24 12.34 22.20
N ASN A 244 41.11 13.03 22.11
CA ASN A 244 40.94 14.28 21.38
C ASN A 244 42.28 15.04 21.34
N MET A 245 42.71 15.48 20.15
CA MET A 245 43.84 16.41 20.00
C MET A 245 43.91 17.29 21.24
N THR A 246 44.99 17.17 22.01
CA THR A 246 45.14 17.93 23.23
C THR A 246 45.03 19.42 22.88
N GLY A 247 44.58 20.27 23.82
CA GLY A 247 44.53 21.72 23.57
C GLY A 247 45.87 22.27 23.05
N ALA A 248 46.99 21.64 23.42
CA ALA A 248 48.32 21.95 22.92
C ALA A 248 48.53 21.57 21.44
N GLU A 249 48.04 20.42 20.99
CA GLU A 249 48.12 20.00 19.58
C GLU A 249 47.20 20.84 18.70
N LEU A 250 45.99 21.18 19.17
CA LEU A 250 45.11 22.12 18.47
C LEU A 250 45.75 23.49 18.35
N ALA A 251 46.35 24.01 19.42
CA ALA A 251 47.09 25.26 19.39
C ALA A 251 48.29 25.20 18.43
N ALA A 252 49.01 24.07 18.37
CA ALA A 252 50.11 23.88 17.44
C ALA A 252 49.64 23.92 15.98
N VAL A 253 48.54 23.22 15.65
CA VAL A 253 47.96 23.23 14.30
C VAL A 253 47.45 24.61 13.93
N VAL A 254 46.72 25.28 14.82
CA VAL A 254 46.19 26.63 14.57
C VAL A 254 47.32 27.64 14.30
N ARG A 255 48.45 27.53 14.99
CA ARG A 255 49.63 28.38 14.75
C ARG A 255 50.26 28.22 13.37
N THR A 256 50.02 27.10 12.69
CA THR A 256 50.53 26.88 11.31
C THR A 256 49.64 27.50 10.22
N LEU A 257 48.43 27.97 10.57
CA LEU A 257 47.49 28.55 9.61
C LEU A 257 47.75 30.05 9.36
N PRO A 258 47.35 30.59 8.19
CA PRO A 258 47.33 32.03 7.94
C PRO A 258 46.50 32.81 8.97
N GLN A 259 46.94 34.02 9.30
CA GLN A 259 46.39 34.83 10.40
C GLN A 259 44.87 35.11 10.29
N ALA A 260 44.34 35.19 9.07
CA ALA A 260 42.90 35.32 8.83
C ALA A 260 42.10 34.07 9.25
N GLN A 261 42.66 32.88 9.06
CA GLN A 261 42.02 31.62 9.46
C GLN A 261 42.13 31.39 10.97
N GLN A 262 43.24 31.81 11.58
CA GLN A 262 43.40 31.79 13.04
C GLN A 262 42.29 32.59 13.73
N ARG A 263 42.06 33.83 13.30
CA ARG A 263 41.00 34.71 13.85
C ARG A 263 39.60 34.14 13.69
N ASN A 264 39.33 33.44 12.59
CA ASN A 264 38.04 32.80 12.37
C ASN A 264 37.81 31.62 13.33
N ILE A 265 38.86 30.85 13.61
CA ILE A 265 38.81 29.72 14.55
C ILE A 265 38.64 30.25 15.98
N GLU A 266 39.37 31.31 16.37
CA GLU A 266 39.23 31.97 17.66
C GLU A 266 37.80 32.51 17.87
N ALA A 267 37.26 33.24 16.89
CA ALA A 267 35.89 33.77 16.97
C ALA A 267 34.82 32.67 17.07
N MET A 268 35.06 31.52 16.44
CA MET A 268 34.16 30.36 16.53
C MET A 268 34.22 29.71 17.92
N ILE A 269 35.42 29.57 18.50
CA ILE A 269 35.60 29.03 19.85
C ILE A 269 34.92 29.96 20.88
N ASP A 270 35.11 31.27 20.78
CA ASP A 270 34.47 32.26 21.66
C ASP A 270 32.95 32.24 21.59
N ARG A 271 32.40 31.91 20.42
CA ARG A 271 30.95 31.74 20.24
C ARG A 271 30.45 30.49 20.96
N ILE A 272 31.16 29.37 20.82
CA ILE A 272 30.81 28.10 21.46
C ILE A 272 30.92 28.20 22.99
N LEU A 273 31.94 28.90 23.51
CA LEU A 273 32.10 29.12 24.94
C LEU A 273 30.96 29.97 25.51
N ARG A 274 30.60 31.06 24.82
CA ARG A 274 29.41 31.88 25.17
C ARG A 274 28.11 31.09 25.14
N GLU A 275 27.90 30.24 24.14
CA GLU A 275 26.70 29.38 24.04
C GLU A 275 26.65 28.33 25.16
N ARG A 276 27.79 27.98 25.78
CA ARG A 276 27.89 27.01 26.87
C ARG A 276 28.00 27.64 28.27
N GLY A 277 28.00 28.97 28.36
CA GLY A 277 28.07 29.71 29.64
C GLY A 277 29.41 29.57 30.38
N LEU A 278 30.49 29.33 29.63
CA LEU A 278 31.87 29.27 30.12
C LEU A 278 32.65 30.53 29.74
#